data_AF-A0A4R1JPN6-F1
#
_entry.id   AF-A0A4R1JPN6-F1
#
_cell.length_a   1.000
_cell.length_b   1.000
_cell.length_c   1.000
_cell.angle_alpha   90.00
_cell.angle_beta   90.00
_cell.angle_gamma   90.00
#
_symmetry.space_group_name_H-M   'P 1'
#
loop_
_entity.id
_entity.type
_entity.pdbx_description
1 polymer ?
#
loop_
_entity_poly.entity_id
_entity_poly.type
_entity_poly.pdbx_seq_one_letter_code
_entity_poly.pdbx_strand_id
1 'polypeptide(L)'
;MTSKKIIIIILILLAIISSTLIYWKTNRISPGSGGCEYEKFTDTIKVEKIVYKNDSIDYINFKSIVDSNQIYQEDSWDLSFRIGKDFSEKEIKDTLNKYSINGQRIIKGACTPYSIEEMQLIKK
;
A
#
# COMPACT_ATOMS: atom_id res chain seq x y z
N MET A 1 -32.16 -39.94 40.58
CA MET A 1 -30.88 -39.20 40.46
C MET A 1 -31.01 -37.93 41.31
N THR A 2 -30.18 -37.72 42.33
CA THR A 2 -30.37 -36.63 43.31
C THR A 2 -30.09 -35.26 42.66
N SER A 3 -30.91 -34.24 42.96
CA SER A 3 -30.84 -32.90 42.35
C SER A 3 -29.45 -32.26 42.39
N LYS A 4 -28.62 -32.62 43.37
CA LYS A 4 -27.20 -32.22 43.48
C LYS A 4 -26.36 -32.69 42.29
N LYS A 5 -26.60 -33.89 41.74
CA LYS A 5 -25.89 -34.42 40.57
C LYS A 5 -26.27 -33.67 39.29
N ILE A 6 -27.52 -33.22 39.17
CA ILE A 6 -28.01 -32.46 38.01
C ILE A 6 -27.37 -31.05 38.00
N ILE A 7 -27.27 -30.40 39.16
CA ILE A 7 -26.64 -29.08 39.29
C ILE A 7 -25.16 -29.12 38.86
N ILE A 8 -24.43 -30.17 39.28
CA ILE A 8 -23.01 -30.35 38.90
C ILE A 8 -22.86 -30.52 37.38
N ILE A 9 -23.73 -31.30 36.74
CA ILE A 9 -23.70 -31.52 35.29
C ILE A 9 -23.96 -30.20 34.53
N ILE A 10 -24.91 -29.38 35.00
CA ILE A 10 -25.22 -28.09 34.39
C ILE A 10 -24.03 -27.13 34.48
N LEU A 11 -23.34 -27.08 35.63
CA LEU A 11 -22.16 -26.23 35.81
C LEU A 11 -21.00 -26.62 34.88
N ILE A 12 -20.79 -27.92 34.68
CA ILE A 12 -19.75 -28.43 33.75
C ILE A 12 -20.09 -28.04 32.31
N LEU A 13 -21.35 -28.19 31.91
CA LEU A 13 -21.82 -27.79 30.57
C LEU A 13 -21.62 -26.30 30.31
N LEU A 14 -21.96 -25.44 31.29
CA LEU A 14 -21.77 -23.99 31.17
C LEU A 14 -20.29 -23.62 31.04
N ALA A 15 -19.40 -24.29 31.79
CA ALA A 15 -17.96 -24.07 31.67
C ALA A 15 -17.43 -24.42 30.27
N ILE A 16 -17.87 -25.54 29.68
CA ILE A 16 -17.49 -25.98 28.33
C ILE A 16 -17.99 -24.99 27.25
N ILE A 17 -19.23 -24.48 27.39
CA ILE A 17 -19.76 -23.48 26.47
C ILE A 17 -18.97 -22.17 26.57
N SER A 18 -18.62 -21.73 27.79
CA SER A 18 -17.83 -20.52 27.98
C SER A 18 -16.42 -20.63 27.38
N SER A 19 -15.75 -21.78 27.54
CA SER A 19 -14.40 -22.00 27.01
C SER A 19 -14.38 -22.10 25.49
N THR A 20 -15.40 -22.71 24.88
CA THR A 20 -15.54 -22.75 23.41
C THR A 20 -15.82 -21.37 22.81
N LEU A 21 -16.63 -20.54 23.48
CA LEU A 21 -16.87 -19.14 23.08
C LEU A 21 -15.60 -18.28 23.19
N ILE A 22 -14.83 -18.43 24.27
CA ILE A 22 -13.55 -17.72 24.44
C ILE A 22 -12.55 -18.18 23.37
N TYR A 23 -12.43 -19.48 23.13
CA TYR A 23 -11.54 -20.04 22.09
C TYR A 23 -11.90 -19.54 20.68
N TRP A 24 -13.20 -19.49 20.35
CA TRP A 24 -13.67 -18.90 19.10
C TRP A 24 -13.37 -17.40 18.99
N LYS A 25 -13.48 -16.66 20.10
CA LYS A 25 -13.16 -15.23 20.13
C LYS A 25 -11.66 -14.98 19.96
N THR A 26 -10.80 -15.77 20.60
CA THR A 26 -9.35 -15.67 20.42
C THR A 26 -8.87 -16.12 19.04
N ASN A 27 -9.48 -17.15 18.43
CA ASN A 27 -9.15 -17.54 17.05
C ASN A 27 -9.66 -16.55 15.99
N ARG A 28 -10.54 -15.61 16.35
CA ARG A 28 -10.91 -14.48 15.48
C ARG A 28 -9.99 -13.27 15.66
N ILE A 29 -9.18 -13.24 16.71
CA ILE A 29 -8.08 -12.29 16.79
C ILE A 29 -6.99 -12.90 15.92
N SER A 30 -6.99 -12.53 14.64
CA SER A 30 -5.81 -12.69 13.79
C SER A 30 -4.62 -12.20 14.61
N PRO A 31 -3.61 -13.04 14.89
CA PRO A 31 -2.34 -12.52 15.34
C PRO A 31 -1.90 -11.48 14.31
N GLY A 32 -1.35 -10.36 14.76
CA GLY A 32 -0.90 -9.28 13.90
C GLY A 32 0.18 -9.79 12.94
N SER A 33 -0.23 -10.19 11.75
CA SER A 33 0.63 -10.54 10.62
C SER A 33 -0.10 -10.24 9.32
N GLY A 34 -0.73 -9.05 9.25
CA GLY A 34 -1.32 -8.53 8.03
C GLY A 34 -0.22 -8.17 7.05
N GLY A 35 0.38 -9.19 6.41
CA GLY A 35 1.24 -9.00 5.25
C GLY A 35 0.49 -8.21 4.18
N CYS A 36 1.22 -7.39 3.45
CA CYS A 36 0.64 -6.59 2.38
C CYS A 36 0.66 -7.39 1.10
N GLU A 37 -0.50 -7.45 0.44
CA GLU A 37 -0.62 -8.06 -0.88
C GLU A 37 -0.53 -6.93 -1.90
N TYR A 38 0.27 -7.16 -2.94
CA TYR A 38 0.52 -6.21 -4.01
C TYR A 38 0.16 -6.84 -5.35
N GLU A 39 -0.30 -6.01 -6.27
CA GLU A 39 -0.45 -6.36 -7.68
C GLU A 39 0.43 -5.49 -8.55
N LYS A 40 0.87 -6.05 -9.68
CA LYS A 40 1.63 -5.30 -10.69
C LYS A 40 0.71 -4.35 -11.44
N PHE A 41 1.23 -3.17 -11.76
CA PHE A 41 0.52 -2.22 -12.61
C PHE A 41 1.47 -1.56 -13.60
N THR A 42 0.88 -1.05 -14.67
CA THR A 42 1.52 -0.17 -15.64
C THR A 42 0.61 1.05 -15.82
N ASP A 43 1.20 2.23 -15.89
CA ASP A 43 0.45 3.46 -16.14
C ASP A 43 1.25 4.44 -17.00
N THR A 44 0.54 5.39 -17.62
CA THR A 44 1.14 6.54 -18.29
C THR A 44 0.87 7.78 -17.46
N ILE A 45 1.94 8.46 -17.07
CA ILE A 45 1.88 9.61 -16.17
C ILE A 45 2.52 10.85 -16.80
N LYS A 46 2.22 12.01 -16.23
CA LYS A 46 2.88 13.29 -16.51
C LYS A 46 3.18 14.02 -15.21
N VAL A 47 4.15 14.92 -15.22
CA VAL A 47 4.44 15.78 -14.07
C VAL A 47 3.27 16.75 -13.85
N GLU A 48 2.69 16.72 -12.66
CA GLU A 48 1.64 17.67 -12.23
C GLU A 48 2.27 18.83 -11.45
N LYS A 49 3.17 18.53 -10.52
CA LYS A 49 3.79 19.54 -9.66
C LYS A 49 5.19 19.11 -9.22
N ILE A 50 6.14 20.04 -9.25
CA ILE A 50 7.47 19.89 -8.67
C ILE A 50 7.53 20.79 -7.44
N VAL A 51 7.93 20.23 -6.30
CA VAL A 51 8.07 20.97 -5.03
C VAL A 51 9.54 21.06 -4.67
N TYR A 52 9.96 22.24 -4.23
CA TYR A 52 11.34 22.56 -3.89
C TYR A 52 11.49 22.90 -2.41
N LYS A 53 12.63 22.53 -1.84
CA LYS A 53 13.08 22.90 -0.50
C LYS A 53 14.56 23.24 -0.56
N ASN A 54 14.92 24.47 -0.15
CA ASN A 54 16.30 24.98 -0.20
C ASN A 54 16.96 24.77 -1.58
N ASP A 55 16.29 25.22 -2.65
CA ASP A 55 16.74 25.13 -4.05
C ASP A 55 16.94 23.72 -4.62
N SER A 56 16.56 22.68 -3.86
CA SER A 56 16.57 21.28 -4.30
C SER A 56 15.15 20.75 -4.44
N ILE A 57 14.93 19.78 -5.33
CA ILE A 57 13.63 19.11 -5.46
C ILE A 57 13.38 18.31 -4.18
N ASP A 58 12.26 18.56 -3.53
CA ASP A 58 11.80 17.84 -2.33
C ASP A 58 10.97 16.62 -2.73
N TYR A 59 9.98 16.81 -3.61
CA TYR A 59 9.19 15.74 -4.20
C TYR A 59 8.53 16.18 -5.51
N ILE A 60 8.11 15.21 -6.32
CA ILE A 60 7.36 15.42 -7.56
C ILE A 60 6.05 14.65 -7.49
N ASN A 61 4.96 15.35 -7.80
CA ASN A 61 3.66 14.73 -8.06
C ASN A 61 3.52 14.46 -9.55
N PHE A 62 3.24 13.22 -9.88
CA PHE A 62 2.82 12.77 -11.18
C PHE A 62 1.34 12.46 -11.17
N LYS A 63 0.69 12.73 -12.28
CA LYS A 63 -0.72 12.42 -12.49
C LYS A 63 -0.86 11.41 -13.61
N SER A 64 -1.69 10.40 -13.38
CA SER A 64 -2.07 9.46 -14.44
C SER A 64 -2.83 10.17 -15.56
N ILE A 65 -2.52 9.76 -16.78
CA ILE A 65 -3.24 10.19 -17.99
C ILE A 65 -4.46 9.30 -18.23
N VAL A 66 -4.46 8.07 -17.68
CA VAL A 66 -5.54 7.10 -17.84
C VAL A 66 -6.61 7.29 -16.75
N ASP A 67 -6.21 7.47 -15.50
CA ASP A 67 -7.11 7.72 -14.36
C ASP A 67 -6.80 9.06 -13.69
N SER A 68 -7.58 10.09 -13.98
CA SER A 68 -7.31 11.44 -13.47
C SER A 68 -7.34 11.57 -11.94
N ASN A 69 -7.88 10.59 -11.22
CA ASN A 69 -7.90 10.57 -9.76
C ASN A 69 -6.64 9.96 -9.15
N GLN A 70 -5.83 9.29 -9.96
CA GLN A 70 -4.61 8.64 -9.53
C GLN A 70 -3.41 9.61 -9.59
N ILE A 71 -2.78 9.81 -8.43
CA ILE A 71 -1.58 10.62 -8.25
C ILE A 71 -0.48 9.73 -7.68
N TYR A 72 0.73 9.91 -8.19
CA TYR A 72 1.95 9.30 -7.69
C TYR A 72 2.89 10.38 -7.21
N GLN A 73 3.61 10.13 -6.14
CA GLN A 73 4.58 11.02 -5.53
C GLN A 73 5.89 10.26 -5.44
N GLU A 74 6.95 10.90 -5.92
CA GLU A 74 8.33 10.43 -5.73
C GLU A 74 9.07 11.50 -4.94
N ASP A 75 9.63 11.10 -3.82
CA ASP A 75 10.39 12.00 -2.96
C ASP A 75 11.83 12.17 -3.48
N SER A 76 12.53 13.16 -2.96
CA SER A 76 13.90 13.52 -3.36
C SER A 76 14.87 12.33 -3.37
N TRP A 77 14.73 11.41 -2.43
CA TRP A 77 15.58 10.22 -2.35
C TRP A 77 15.38 9.28 -3.54
N ASP A 78 14.12 8.94 -3.86
CA ASP A 78 13.80 8.06 -4.99
C ASP A 78 14.14 8.75 -6.32
N LEU A 79 13.84 10.05 -6.44
CA LEU A 79 14.20 10.85 -7.61
C LEU A 79 15.70 10.87 -7.90
N SER A 80 16.53 10.96 -6.84
CA SER A 80 17.99 10.98 -7.01
C SER A 80 18.53 9.70 -7.64
N PHE A 81 17.90 8.55 -7.39
CA PHE A 81 18.25 7.27 -8.00
C PHE A 81 17.82 7.18 -9.47
N ARG A 82 16.70 7.83 -9.82
CA ARG A 82 16.16 7.81 -11.18
C ARG A 82 16.84 8.80 -12.11
N ILE A 83 17.24 9.97 -11.60
CA ILE A 83 17.92 10.97 -12.42
C ILE A 83 19.26 10.42 -12.91
N GLY A 84 19.45 10.37 -14.23
CA GLY A 84 20.60 9.78 -14.91
C GLY A 84 20.44 8.30 -15.25
N LYS A 85 19.50 7.59 -14.61
CA LYS A 85 19.16 6.19 -14.92
C LYS A 85 17.95 6.10 -15.86
N ASP A 86 16.85 6.73 -15.46
CA ASP A 86 15.54 6.63 -16.11
C ASP A 86 15.24 7.87 -16.98
N PHE A 87 15.71 9.05 -16.55
CA PHE A 87 15.55 10.34 -17.24
C PHE A 87 16.58 11.37 -16.74
N SER A 88 16.73 12.47 -17.47
CA SER A 88 17.53 13.64 -17.09
C SER A 88 16.71 14.67 -16.31
N GLU A 89 17.39 15.53 -15.55
CA GLU A 89 16.74 16.62 -14.82
C GLU A 89 16.00 17.60 -15.77
N LYS A 90 16.51 17.80 -16.99
CA LYS A 90 15.86 18.62 -18.00
C LYS A 90 14.53 18.01 -18.45
N GLU A 91 14.50 16.69 -18.64
CA GLU A 91 13.29 15.99 -19.07
C GLU A 91 12.20 16.07 -18.00
N ILE A 92 12.53 15.88 -16.72
CA ILE A 92 11.52 15.94 -15.64
C ILE A 92 10.99 17.36 -15.40
N LYS A 93 11.80 18.40 -15.67
CA LYS A 93 11.36 19.80 -15.60
C LYS A 93 10.44 20.20 -16.75
N ASP A 94 10.44 19.48 -17.86
CA ASP A 94 9.49 19.68 -18.94
C ASP A 94 8.18 18.91 -18.65
N THR A 95 7.21 19.63 -18.09
CA THR A 95 5.93 19.06 -17.65
C THR A 95 5.03 18.58 -18.80
N LEU A 96 5.44 18.79 -20.06
CA LEU A 96 4.75 18.24 -21.23
C LEU A 96 5.18 16.80 -21.53
N ASN A 97 6.30 16.35 -20.96
CA ASN A 97 6.77 14.98 -21.10
C ASN A 97 5.81 13.99 -20.44
N LYS A 98 5.74 12.82 -21.07
CA LYS A 98 4.95 11.69 -20.60
C LYS A 98 5.88 10.54 -20.29
N TYR A 99 5.55 9.80 -19.25
CA TYR A 99 6.34 8.68 -18.77
C TYR A 99 5.48 7.44 -18.70
N SER A 100 6.02 6.30 -19.12
CA SER A 100 5.46 4.99 -18.81
C SER A 100 6.08 4.54 -17.49
N ILE A 101 5.24 4.12 -16.55
CA ILE A 101 5.70 3.53 -15.29
C ILE A 101 5.24 2.09 -15.15
N ASN A 102 6.10 1.26 -14.56
CA ASN A 102 5.76 -0.07 -14.09
C ASN A 102 6.02 -0.12 -12.58
N GLY A 103 5.16 -0.81 -11.85
CA GLY A 103 5.32 -0.92 -10.41
C GLY A 103 4.36 -1.90 -9.76
N GLN A 104 4.26 -1.78 -8.45
CA GLN A 104 3.38 -2.57 -7.61
C GLN A 104 2.48 -1.65 -6.79
N ARG A 105 1.20 -1.98 -6.65
CA ARG A 105 0.25 -1.25 -5.80
C ARG A 105 -0.41 -2.19 -4.80
N ILE A 106 -0.69 -1.68 -3.61
CA ILE A 106 -1.29 -2.48 -2.55
C ILE A 106 -2.74 -2.80 -2.90
N ILE A 107 -3.13 -4.06 -2.74
CA ILE A 107 -4.52 -4.52 -2.86
C ILE A 107 -5.11 -4.89 -1.49
N LYS A 108 -4.26 -5.15 -0.50
CA LYS A 108 -4.67 -5.52 0.85
C LYS A 108 -3.57 -5.20 1.86
N GLY A 109 -3.96 -4.71 3.04
CA GLY A 109 -3.05 -4.31 4.11
C GLY A 109 -2.97 -2.80 4.29
N ALA A 110 -1.95 -2.34 5.02
CA ALA A 110 -1.74 -0.92 5.34
C ALA A 110 -0.28 -0.48 5.12
N CYS A 111 0.44 -1.15 4.22
CA CYS A 111 1.81 -0.76 3.82
C CYS A 111 1.80 0.40 2.82
N THR A 112 2.98 0.71 2.27
CA THR A 112 3.17 1.68 1.19
C THR A 112 2.14 1.47 0.07
N PRO A 113 1.35 2.49 -0.30
CA PRO A 113 0.27 2.33 -1.28
C PRO A 113 0.72 1.83 -2.65
N TYR A 114 1.92 2.21 -3.08
CA TYR A 114 2.55 1.73 -4.30
C TYR A 114 4.07 1.86 -4.22
N SER A 115 4.75 1.19 -5.15
CA SER A 115 6.17 1.35 -5.45
C SER A 115 6.33 1.38 -6.96
N ILE A 116 6.95 2.43 -7.49
CA ILE A 116 7.32 2.49 -8.91
C ILE A 116 8.67 1.80 -9.06
N GLU A 117 8.74 0.76 -9.87
CA GLU A 117 9.98 0.01 -10.08
C GLU A 117 10.76 0.57 -11.26
N GLU A 118 10.05 0.98 -12.32
CA GLU A 118 10.64 1.48 -13.56
C GLU A 118 9.87 2.70 -14.06
N MET A 119 10.60 3.65 -14.64
CA MET A 119 10.04 4.80 -15.33
C MET A 119 10.78 5.02 -16.65
N GLN A 120 10.05 5.29 -17.72
CA GLN A 120 10.62 5.51 -19.06
C GLN A 120 9.98 6.71 -19.73
N LEU A 121 10.80 7.62 -20.25
CA LEU A 121 10.31 8.73 -21.08
C LEU A 121 9.71 8.20 -22.38
N ILE A 122 8.46 8.58 -22.67
CA ILE A 122 7.81 8.30 -23.94
C ILE A 122 8.27 9.35 -24.95
N LYS A 123 9.27 8.98 -25.76
CA LYS A 123 9.78 9.83 -26.85
C LYS A 123 8.71 9.95 -27.94
N LYS A 124 8.48 11.18 -28.40
CA LYS A 124 7.64 11.46 -29.56
C LYS A 124 8.31 11.05 -30.86
#